data_AF-A0A969CV04-F1
#
_entry.id   AF-A0A969CV04-F1
#
_cell.length_a   1.000
_cell.length_b   1.000
_cell.length_c   1.000
_cell.angle_alpha   90.00
_cell.angle_beta   90.00
_cell.angle_gamma   90.00
#
_symmetry.space_group_name_H-M   'P 1'
#
loop_
_entity.id
_entity.type
_entity.pdbx_description
1 polymer ?
#
loop_
_entity_poly.entity_id
_entity_poly.type
_entity_poly.pdbx_seq_one_letter_code
_entity_poly.pdbx_strand_id
1 'polypeptide(L)'
;MLAVCVQAVRNKTNLKSISIEEPGTGTIVDFTSNPLESVVKQETNNELMEFRKIILQELEALDNLAKQSLLLWLGLGINQEDFLGILNLSKQYQVARKFQGYQKIILKNLSQFTFKKYKQQTLSEKDINQIIDNNLSYIKEYLKFYSREFFEEILWEIITKEVDRQEKSILKHHFEELKAMPKEKLNLDETDRIKQKIKVRFAGKIEQKLQISLSIFKSSNESIENFIEMCFQENTAILY
;
A
#
# COMPACT_ATOMS: atom_id res chain seq x y z
N MET A 1 19.87 2.83 -23.91
CA MET A 1 19.83 4.31 -23.98
C MET A 1 19.93 4.81 -25.42
N LEU A 2 21.07 4.70 -26.11
CA LEU A 2 21.22 5.17 -27.51
C LEU A 2 20.23 4.55 -28.51
N ALA A 3 20.00 3.24 -28.48
CA ALA A 3 19.10 2.56 -29.42
C ALA A 3 17.62 3.01 -29.31
N VAL A 4 17.17 3.35 -28.10
CA VAL A 4 15.80 3.78 -27.80
C VAL A 4 15.61 5.26 -28.13
N CYS A 5 16.61 6.11 -27.85
CA CYS A 5 16.64 7.48 -28.33
C CYS A 5 16.60 7.54 -29.87
N VAL A 6 17.29 6.63 -30.55
CA VAL A 6 17.25 6.51 -32.02
C VAL A 6 15.87 6.09 -32.53
N GLN A 7 15.16 5.19 -31.84
CA GLN A 7 13.78 4.83 -32.19
C GLN A 7 12.78 5.96 -31.96
N ALA A 8 12.88 6.69 -30.84
CA ALA A 8 12.02 7.84 -30.55
C ALA A 8 12.22 8.98 -31.57
N VAL A 9 13.48 9.22 -31.98
CA VAL A 9 13.80 10.17 -33.04
C VAL A 9 13.26 9.69 -34.39
N ARG A 10 13.42 8.41 -34.75
CA ARG A 10 12.87 7.83 -35.99
C ARG A 10 11.34 7.94 -36.07
N ASN A 11 10.64 7.72 -34.97
CA ASN A 11 9.19 7.88 -34.92
C ASN A 11 8.76 9.35 -35.09
N LYS A 12 9.55 10.30 -34.57
CA LYS A 12 9.33 11.74 -34.77
C LYS A 12 9.56 12.19 -36.22
N THR A 13 10.53 11.62 -36.93
CA THR A 13 10.72 11.88 -38.36
C THR A 13 9.60 11.29 -39.20
N ASN A 14 9.12 10.08 -38.89
CA ASN A 14 8.00 9.45 -39.59
C ASN A 14 6.66 10.16 -39.37
N LEU A 15 6.45 10.81 -38.23
CA LEU A 15 5.25 11.64 -37.97
C LEU A 15 5.26 12.97 -38.74
N LYS A 16 6.44 13.49 -39.14
CA LYS A 16 6.56 14.71 -39.95
C LYS A 16 6.32 14.46 -41.46
N SER A 17 6.21 13.21 -41.90
CA SER A 17 6.07 12.85 -43.32
C SER A 17 4.67 12.39 -43.73
N ILE A 18 3.63 12.70 -42.94
CA ILE A 18 2.24 12.51 -43.39
C ILE A 18 1.84 13.78 -44.16
N SER A 19 1.71 13.63 -45.48
CA SER A 19 1.34 14.68 -46.44
C SER A 19 0.09 15.44 -46.02
N ILE A 20 0.14 16.76 -46.17
CA ILE A 20 -0.96 17.71 -45.94
C ILE A 20 -1.87 17.67 -47.18
N GLU A 21 -2.84 16.76 -47.21
CA GLU A 21 -4.03 16.88 -48.06
C GLU A 21 -5.21 16.22 -47.34
N GLU A 22 -5.95 17.00 -46.53
CA GLU A 22 -7.42 17.05 -46.45
C GLU A 22 -7.87 17.89 -45.24
N PRO A 23 -8.53 19.04 -45.45
CA PRO A 23 -8.99 19.91 -44.36
C PRO A 23 -10.40 19.50 -43.94
N GLY A 24 -10.57 18.81 -42.82
CA GLY A 24 -11.93 18.52 -42.38
C GLY A 24 -12.17 17.57 -41.23
N THR A 25 -11.37 17.55 -40.16
CA THR A 25 -11.84 17.08 -38.84
C THR A 25 -10.94 17.66 -37.76
N GLY A 26 -11.45 18.65 -37.03
CA GLY A 26 -10.80 19.20 -35.84
C GLY A 26 -10.80 18.16 -34.73
N THR A 27 -9.83 17.25 -34.75
CA THR A 27 -9.35 16.60 -33.54
C THR A 27 -8.24 17.50 -33.00
N ILE A 28 -8.46 18.10 -31.83
CA ILE A 28 -7.39 18.74 -31.07
C ILE A 28 -6.49 17.59 -30.62
N VAL A 29 -5.54 17.20 -31.48
CA VAL A 29 -4.45 16.31 -31.10
C VAL A 29 -3.60 17.14 -30.17
N ASP A 30 -3.56 16.75 -28.90
CA ASP A 30 -2.75 17.39 -27.88
C ASP A 30 -1.25 17.19 -28.21
N PHE A 31 -0.71 18.11 -29.01
CA PHE A 31 0.70 18.15 -29.40
C PHE A 31 1.64 18.56 -28.25
N THR A 32 1.15 18.67 -27.01
CA THR A 32 1.95 19.17 -25.88
C THR A 32 2.74 18.11 -25.14
N SER A 33 2.45 16.81 -25.32
CA SER A 33 3.27 15.75 -24.72
C SER A 33 4.48 15.45 -25.60
N ASN A 34 5.65 15.96 -25.21
CA ASN A 34 6.91 15.64 -25.87
C ASN A 34 7.09 14.10 -25.87
N PRO A 35 7.21 13.43 -27.04
CA PRO A 35 7.35 11.97 -27.10
C PRO A 35 8.57 11.42 -26.35
N LEU A 36 9.60 12.24 -26.14
CA LEU A 36 10.73 11.87 -25.28
C LEU A 36 10.35 11.92 -23.79
N GLU A 37 9.50 12.86 -23.40
CA GLU A 37 9.02 12.99 -22.03
C GLU A 37 8.06 11.85 -21.65
N SER A 38 7.20 11.41 -22.58
CA SER A 38 6.35 10.24 -22.36
C SER A 38 7.17 8.95 -22.22
N VAL A 39 8.22 8.78 -23.03
CA VAL A 39 9.16 7.65 -22.92
C VAL A 39 9.92 7.68 -21.59
N VAL A 40 10.45 8.84 -21.18
CA VAL A 40 11.15 8.99 -19.89
C VAL A 40 10.23 8.71 -18.71
N LYS A 41 8.97 9.19 -18.73
CA LYS A 41 7.97 8.88 -17.69
C LYS A 41 7.67 7.39 -17.61
N GLN A 42 7.53 6.74 -18.76
CA GLN A 42 7.28 5.30 -18.83
C GLN A 42 8.47 4.49 -18.29
N GLU A 43 9.70 4.85 -18.66
CA GLU A 43 10.91 4.21 -18.13
C GLU A 43 11.03 4.40 -16.61
N THR A 44 10.79 5.62 -16.12
CA THR A 44 10.80 5.91 -14.67
C THR A 44 9.76 5.08 -13.92
N ASN A 45 8.56 4.95 -14.47
CA ASN A 45 7.50 4.12 -13.88
C ASN A 45 7.89 2.63 -13.85
N ASN A 46 8.52 2.12 -14.92
CA ASN A 46 8.99 0.74 -14.96
C ASN A 46 10.07 0.47 -13.91
N GLU A 47 11.03 1.39 -13.73
CA GLU A 47 12.05 1.29 -12.69
C GLU A 47 11.43 1.31 -11.28
N LEU A 48 10.47 2.21 -11.04
CA LEU A 48 9.73 2.26 -9.78
C LEU A 48 8.96 0.95 -9.51
N MET A 49 8.32 0.38 -10.53
CA MET A 49 7.64 -0.92 -10.42
C MET A 49 8.61 -2.03 -10.07
N GLU A 50 9.82 -2.04 -10.65
CA GLU A 50 10.83 -3.02 -10.29
C GLU A 50 11.30 -2.86 -8.84
N PHE A 51 11.56 -1.64 -8.36
CA PHE A 51 11.93 -1.43 -6.96
C PHE A 51 10.83 -1.88 -6.00
N ARG A 52 9.57 -1.54 -6.29
CA ARG A 52 8.41 -2.01 -5.52
C ARG A 52 8.36 -3.53 -5.48
N LYS A 53 8.52 -4.19 -6.62
CA LYS A 53 8.56 -5.66 -6.71
C LYS A 53 9.65 -6.25 -5.84
N ILE A 54 10.87 -5.70 -5.86
CA ILE A 54 11.96 -6.17 -5.01
C ILE A 54 11.63 -5.98 -3.53
N ILE A 55 11.11 -4.82 -3.13
CA ILE A 55 10.72 -4.57 -1.74
C ILE A 55 9.73 -5.63 -1.25
N LEU A 56 8.72 -5.96 -2.06
CA LEU A 56 7.72 -6.97 -1.71
C LEU A 56 8.32 -8.38 -1.67
N GLN A 57 9.24 -8.72 -2.58
CA GLN A 57 9.97 -9.99 -2.52
C GLN A 57 10.80 -10.10 -1.24
N GLU A 58 11.47 -9.03 -0.83
CA GLU A 58 12.26 -9.00 0.40
C GLU A 58 11.37 -9.05 1.66
N LEU A 59 10.18 -8.44 1.62
CA LEU A 59 9.18 -8.57 2.68
C LEU A 59 8.70 -10.02 2.82
N GLU A 60 8.41 -10.69 1.70
CA GLU A 60 8.01 -12.11 1.66
C GLU A 60 9.14 -13.06 2.07
N ALA A 61 10.39 -12.67 1.86
CA ALA A 61 11.57 -13.45 2.25
C ALA A 61 11.92 -13.34 3.75
N LEU A 62 11.31 -12.41 4.49
CA LEU A 62 11.44 -12.37 5.95
C LEU A 62 10.84 -13.63 6.58
N ASP A 63 11.29 -13.96 7.80
CA ASP A 63 10.61 -14.98 8.58
C ASP A 63 9.14 -14.61 8.81
N ASN A 64 8.27 -15.63 8.89
CA ASN A 64 6.83 -15.41 8.98
C ASN A 64 6.45 -14.48 10.12
N LEU A 65 7.12 -14.58 11.27
CA LEU A 65 6.85 -13.75 12.43
C LEU A 65 7.18 -12.28 12.15
N ALA A 66 8.34 -12.00 11.54
CA ALA A 66 8.73 -10.66 11.13
C ALA A 66 7.76 -10.05 10.11
N LYS A 67 7.39 -10.82 9.08
CA LYS A 67 6.41 -10.39 8.06
C LYS A 67 5.07 -10.06 8.68
N GLN A 68 4.48 -10.99 9.44
CA GLN A 68 3.20 -10.79 10.14
C GLN A 68 3.26 -9.56 11.06
N SER A 69 4.35 -9.42 11.82
CA SER A 69 4.51 -8.30 12.75
C SER A 69 4.55 -6.96 12.04
N LEU A 70 5.28 -6.86 10.91
CA LEU A 70 5.31 -5.64 10.10
C LEU A 70 3.94 -5.31 9.51
N LEU A 71 3.24 -6.29 8.95
CA LEU A 71 1.91 -6.08 8.38
C LEU A 71 0.95 -5.56 9.47
N LEU A 72 0.85 -6.27 10.60
CA LEU A 72 -0.05 -5.89 11.70
C LEU A 72 0.28 -4.51 12.29
N TRP A 73 1.56 -4.21 12.50
CA TRP A 73 1.97 -2.92 13.06
C TRP A 73 1.76 -1.76 12.09
N LEU A 74 2.15 -1.91 10.82
CA LEU A 74 2.12 -0.82 9.84
C LEU A 74 0.76 -0.65 9.18
N GLY A 75 0.06 -1.75 8.88
CA GLY A 75 -1.21 -1.73 8.15
C GLY A 75 -2.41 -1.62 9.06
N LEU A 76 -2.52 -2.52 10.05
CA LEU A 76 -3.67 -2.55 10.96
C LEU A 76 -3.51 -1.61 12.16
N GLY A 77 -2.27 -1.18 12.46
CA GLY A 77 -2.00 -0.29 13.59
C GLY A 77 -2.03 -0.99 14.95
N ILE A 78 -1.60 -2.27 15.02
CA ILE A 78 -1.43 -2.96 16.30
C ILE A 78 -0.34 -2.27 17.13
N ASN A 79 -0.59 -2.09 18.42
CA ASN A 79 0.30 -1.36 19.31
C ASN A 79 1.61 -2.12 19.54
N GLN A 80 2.73 -1.38 19.61
CA GLN A 80 4.06 -1.98 19.83
C GLN A 80 4.16 -2.79 21.14
N GLU A 81 3.38 -2.43 22.16
CA GLU A 81 3.35 -3.13 23.44
C GLU A 81 2.87 -4.58 23.30
N ASP A 82 1.96 -4.85 22.37
CA ASP A 82 1.43 -6.21 22.15
C ASP A 82 2.48 -7.17 21.58
N PHE A 83 3.52 -6.64 20.94
CA PHE A 83 4.60 -7.45 20.38
C PHE A 83 5.68 -7.82 21.39
N LEU A 84 5.64 -7.30 22.63
CA LEU A 84 6.66 -7.58 23.64
C LEU A 84 6.76 -9.09 23.94
N GLY A 85 5.63 -9.73 24.24
CA GLY A 85 5.60 -11.17 24.51
C GLY A 85 5.97 -12.00 23.29
N ILE A 86 5.46 -11.61 22.12
CA ILE A 86 5.62 -12.34 20.86
C ILE A 86 7.08 -12.33 20.38
N LEU A 87 7.76 -11.20 20.54
CA LEU A 87 9.15 -11.03 20.12
C LEU A 87 10.14 -11.37 21.25
N ASN A 88 9.67 -11.79 22.42
CA ASN A 88 10.46 -12.02 23.63
C ASN A 88 11.31 -10.79 24.01
N LEU A 89 10.68 -9.63 24.08
CA LEU A 89 11.28 -8.33 24.38
C LEU A 89 10.68 -7.74 25.67
N SER A 90 11.49 -6.95 26.36
CA SER A 90 11.13 -6.40 27.68
C SER A 90 10.62 -4.96 27.64
N LYS A 91 10.97 -4.18 26.60
CA LYS A 91 10.69 -2.75 26.51
C LYS A 91 10.23 -2.36 25.10
N GLN A 92 9.25 -1.46 25.01
CA GLN A 92 8.63 -1.03 23.76
C GLN A 92 9.64 -0.51 22.73
N TYR A 93 10.66 0.26 23.14
CA TYR A 93 11.68 0.75 22.21
C TYR A 93 12.49 -0.38 21.54
N GLN A 94 12.57 -1.56 22.17
CA GLN A 94 13.24 -2.73 21.58
C GLN A 94 12.41 -3.27 20.41
N VAL A 95 11.07 -3.23 20.51
CA VAL A 95 10.15 -3.58 19.42
C VAL A 95 10.35 -2.62 18.25
N ALA A 96 10.36 -1.30 18.52
CA ALA A 96 10.61 -0.29 17.49
C ALA A 96 11.96 -0.52 16.77
N ARG A 97 13.03 -0.82 17.52
CA ARG A 97 14.33 -1.17 16.93
C ARG A 97 14.30 -2.47 16.13
N LYS A 98 13.55 -3.48 16.58
CA LYS A 98 13.41 -4.75 15.87
C LYS A 98 12.71 -4.55 14.53
N PHE A 99 11.60 -3.80 14.51
CA PHE A 99 10.89 -3.45 13.29
C PHE A 99 11.73 -2.60 12.34
N GLN A 100 12.47 -1.62 12.89
CA GLN A 100 13.46 -0.87 12.11
C GLN A 100 14.52 -1.81 11.52
N GLY A 101 14.98 -2.82 12.28
CA GLY A 101 15.89 -3.84 11.80
C GLY A 101 15.36 -4.59 10.57
N TYR A 102 14.10 -5.00 10.58
CA TYR A 102 13.46 -5.64 9.42
C TYR A 102 13.43 -4.70 8.20
N GLN A 103 13.09 -3.42 8.40
CA GLN A 103 13.13 -2.41 7.33
C GLN A 103 14.55 -2.20 6.77
N LYS A 104 15.57 -2.21 7.65
CA LYS A 104 16.97 -2.10 7.25
C LYS A 104 17.43 -3.31 6.42
N ILE A 105 16.95 -4.52 6.73
CA ILE A 105 17.23 -5.72 5.93
C ILE A 105 16.69 -5.57 4.51
N ILE A 106 15.41 -5.19 4.37
CA ILE A 106 14.78 -4.95 3.07
C ILE A 106 15.56 -3.90 2.27
N LEU A 107 15.90 -2.77 2.91
CA LEU A 107 16.59 -1.67 2.25
C LEU A 107 18.04 -2.02 1.88
N LYS A 108 18.73 -2.83 2.69
CA LYS A 108 20.05 -3.36 2.38
C LYS A 108 20.01 -4.20 1.10
N ASN A 109 19.06 -5.13 1.02
CA ASN A 109 18.95 -6.04 -0.12
C ASN A 109 18.53 -5.30 -1.39
N LEU A 110 17.58 -4.34 -1.28
CA LEU A 110 17.24 -3.43 -2.37
C LEU A 110 18.46 -2.64 -2.87
N SER A 111 19.26 -2.08 -1.96
CA SER A 111 20.46 -1.31 -2.32
C SER A 111 21.50 -2.17 -3.04
N GLN A 112 21.73 -3.39 -2.55
CA GLN A 112 22.65 -4.33 -3.19
C GLN A 112 22.16 -4.74 -4.59
N PHE A 113 20.86 -5.02 -4.74
CA PHE A 113 20.25 -5.34 -6.03
C PHE A 113 20.44 -4.20 -7.03
N THR A 114 20.09 -2.97 -6.66
CA THR A 114 20.16 -1.80 -7.53
C THR A 114 21.60 -1.52 -7.98
N PHE A 115 22.58 -1.57 -7.08
CA PHE A 115 23.96 -1.29 -7.44
C PHE A 115 24.59 -2.39 -8.29
N LYS A 116 24.26 -3.66 -8.03
CA LYS A 116 24.69 -4.78 -8.86
C LYS A 116 24.08 -4.69 -10.27
N LYS A 117 22.79 -4.35 -10.39
CA LYS A 117 22.07 -4.28 -11.67
C LYS A 117 22.49 -3.08 -12.54
N TYR A 118 22.53 -1.87 -11.96
CA TYR A 118 22.68 -0.63 -12.73
C TYR A 118 24.10 -0.08 -12.75
N LYS A 119 24.90 -0.34 -11.71
CA LYS A 119 26.27 0.20 -11.62
C LYS A 119 27.35 -0.86 -11.80
N GLN A 120 26.98 -2.15 -11.87
CA GLN A 120 27.92 -3.29 -11.91
C GLN A 120 29.00 -3.19 -10.81
N GLN A 121 28.65 -2.57 -9.69
CA GLN A 121 29.54 -2.26 -8.59
C GLN A 121 29.01 -2.89 -7.32
N THR A 122 29.93 -3.44 -6.53
CA THR A 122 29.65 -3.86 -5.16
C THR A 122 29.86 -2.67 -4.24
N LEU A 123 28.84 -2.33 -3.44
CA LEU A 123 28.97 -1.27 -2.46
C LEU A 123 29.83 -1.69 -1.28
N SER A 124 30.56 -0.73 -0.70
CA SER A 124 31.15 -0.92 0.62
C SER A 124 30.07 -0.94 1.70
N GLU A 125 30.38 -1.54 2.86
CA GLU A 125 29.44 -1.56 3.99
C GLU A 125 29.08 -0.15 4.48
N LYS A 126 30.03 0.79 4.41
CA LYS A 126 29.82 2.19 4.79
C LYS A 126 28.80 2.87 3.87
N ASP A 127 28.89 2.63 2.56
CA ASP A 127 27.98 3.21 1.58
C ASP A 127 26.56 2.64 1.74
N ILE A 128 26.46 1.33 1.99
CA ILE A 128 25.19 0.66 2.27
C ILE A 128 24.52 1.27 3.49
N ASN A 129 25.27 1.45 4.59
CA ASN A 129 24.71 2.03 5.82
C ASN A 129 24.23 3.47 5.61
N GLN A 130 24.96 4.27 4.84
CA GLN A 130 24.54 5.63 4.51
C GLN A 130 23.26 5.66 3.67
N ILE A 131 23.13 4.78 2.67
CA ILE A 131 21.89 4.66 1.88
C ILE A 131 20.74 4.24 2.78
N ILE A 132 20.96 3.28 3.68
CA ILE A 132 19.94 2.79 4.60
C ILE A 132 19.42 3.92 5.48
N ASP A 133 20.30 4.66 6.14
CA ASP A 133 19.89 5.70 7.07
C ASP A 133 19.17 6.87 6.36
N ASN A 134 19.54 7.16 5.10
CA ASN A 134 18.88 8.19 4.30
C ASN A 134 17.51 7.79 3.74
N ASN A 135 17.25 6.49 3.54
CA ASN A 135 16.05 6.01 2.85
C ASN A 135 15.08 5.23 3.75
N LEU A 136 15.38 5.13 5.04
CA LEU A 136 14.59 4.35 5.98
C LEU A 136 13.14 4.87 6.14
N SER A 137 12.92 6.19 6.07
CA SER A 137 11.58 6.77 6.12
C SER A 137 10.74 6.38 4.91
N TYR A 138 11.33 6.42 3.71
CA TYR A 138 10.64 6.07 2.47
C TYR A 138 10.22 4.60 2.45
N ILE A 139 11.10 3.68 2.87
CA ILE A 139 10.73 2.26 2.93
C ILE A 139 9.63 2.03 3.97
N LYS A 140 9.67 2.73 5.11
CA LYS A 140 8.62 2.63 6.13
C LYS A 140 7.27 3.11 5.58
N GLU A 141 7.22 4.25 4.90
CA GLU A 141 5.98 4.78 4.32
C GLU A 141 5.44 3.87 3.21
N TYR A 142 6.32 3.35 2.35
CA TYR A 142 5.90 2.40 1.31
C TYR A 142 5.34 1.10 1.91
N LEU A 143 6.03 0.52 2.90
CA LEU A 143 5.54 -0.67 3.60
C LEU A 143 4.24 -0.39 4.35
N LYS A 144 4.05 0.81 4.91
CA LYS A 144 2.80 1.24 5.52
C LYS A 144 1.66 1.28 4.51
N PHE A 145 1.89 1.91 3.36
CA PHE A 145 0.93 1.94 2.26
C PHE A 145 0.56 0.52 1.81
N TYR A 146 1.55 -0.32 1.51
CA TYR A 146 1.31 -1.70 1.09
C TYR A 146 0.57 -2.54 2.15
N SER A 147 1.00 -2.44 3.41
CA SER A 147 0.36 -3.18 4.51
C SER A 147 -1.08 -2.75 4.69
N ARG A 148 -1.37 -1.45 4.51
CA ARG A 148 -2.72 -0.91 4.55
C ARG A 148 -3.57 -1.46 3.39
N GLU A 149 -3.07 -1.41 2.16
CA GLU A 149 -3.75 -1.99 0.99
C GLU A 149 -4.08 -3.48 1.19
N PHE A 150 -3.15 -4.26 1.75
CA PHE A 150 -3.37 -5.68 2.06
C PHE A 150 -4.62 -5.90 2.94
N PHE A 151 -4.82 -5.08 3.97
CA PHE A 151 -6.01 -5.16 4.83
C PHE A 151 -7.24 -4.57 4.18
N GLU A 152 -7.10 -3.49 3.40
CA GLU A 152 -8.20 -2.92 2.64
C GLU A 152 -8.77 -3.97 1.68
N GLU A 153 -7.95 -4.71 0.93
CA GLU A 153 -8.40 -5.79 0.04
C GLU A 153 -9.26 -6.84 0.76
N ILE A 154 -8.92 -7.18 2.01
CA ILE A 154 -9.71 -8.11 2.82
C ILE A 154 -11.07 -7.50 3.16
N LEU A 155 -11.09 -6.22 3.54
CA LEU A 155 -12.33 -5.50 3.84
C LEU A 155 -13.20 -5.37 2.60
N TRP A 156 -12.63 -4.98 1.46
CA TRP A 156 -13.30 -4.92 0.16
C TRP A 156 -13.95 -6.25 -0.20
N GLU A 157 -13.24 -7.36 -0.03
CA GLU A 157 -13.78 -8.69 -0.29
C GLU A 157 -15.04 -8.97 0.56
N ILE A 158 -14.99 -8.63 1.86
CA ILE A 158 -16.14 -8.80 2.77
C ILE A 158 -17.31 -7.92 2.34
N ILE A 159 -17.07 -6.65 2.06
CA ILE A 159 -18.14 -5.72 1.68
C ILE A 159 -18.77 -6.12 0.36
N THR A 160 -17.99 -6.58 -0.61
CA THR A 160 -18.52 -7.00 -1.91
C THR A 160 -19.27 -8.33 -1.84
N LYS A 161 -18.82 -9.30 -1.03
CA LYS A 161 -19.35 -10.67 -1.07
C LYS A 161 -20.31 -11.02 0.08
N GLU A 162 -20.20 -10.37 1.23
CA GLU A 162 -20.85 -10.81 2.47
C GLU A 162 -21.80 -9.77 3.08
N VAL A 163 -21.73 -8.52 2.60
CA VAL A 163 -22.60 -7.42 3.03
C VAL A 163 -23.62 -7.13 1.94
N ASP A 164 -24.90 -7.27 2.28
CA ASP A 164 -25.96 -7.10 1.29
C ASP A 164 -26.27 -5.62 1.00
N ARG A 165 -27.12 -5.39 0.00
CA ARG A 165 -27.46 -4.03 -0.46
C ARG A 165 -28.18 -3.20 0.63
N GLN A 166 -29.00 -3.83 1.48
CA GLN A 166 -29.69 -3.13 2.55
C GLN A 166 -28.70 -2.74 3.65
N GLU A 167 -27.84 -3.66 4.06
CA GLU A 167 -26.77 -3.42 5.03
C GLU A 167 -25.83 -2.29 4.56
N LYS A 168 -25.43 -2.29 3.29
CA LYS A 168 -24.62 -1.21 2.69
C LYS A 168 -25.33 0.13 2.74
N SER A 169 -26.63 0.18 2.43
CA SER A 169 -27.43 1.40 2.50
C SER A 169 -27.52 1.98 3.90
N ILE A 170 -27.66 1.11 4.92
CA ILE A 170 -27.69 1.50 6.34
C ILE A 170 -26.34 2.10 6.75
N LEU A 171 -25.23 1.42 6.43
CA LEU A 171 -23.88 1.94 6.71
C LEU A 171 -23.63 3.27 6.00
N LYS A 172 -24.06 3.39 4.74
CA LYS A 172 -23.88 4.61 3.95
C LYS A 172 -24.57 5.79 4.62
N HIS A 173 -25.85 5.63 4.96
CA HIS A 173 -26.61 6.65 5.67
C HIS A 173 -25.90 7.07 6.96
N HIS A 174 -25.42 6.09 7.74
CA HIS A 174 -24.70 6.35 8.98
C HIS A 174 -23.45 7.22 8.78
N PHE A 175 -22.59 6.86 7.82
CA PHE A 175 -21.36 7.62 7.57
C PHE A 175 -21.60 8.95 6.85
N GLU A 176 -22.69 9.11 6.11
CA GLU A 176 -23.11 10.40 5.54
C GLU A 176 -23.67 11.35 6.61
N GLU A 177 -24.48 10.84 7.54
CA GLU A 177 -25.00 11.62 8.68
C GLU A 177 -23.90 12.06 9.65
N LEU A 178 -22.91 11.19 9.92
CA LEU A 178 -21.73 11.57 10.71
C LEU A 178 -20.97 12.76 10.10
N LYS A 179 -21.02 12.92 8.77
CA LYS A 179 -20.40 14.06 8.06
C LYS A 179 -21.28 15.32 8.05
N ALA A 180 -22.60 15.20 8.26
CA ALA A 180 -23.58 16.27 8.02
C ALA A 180 -24.03 17.07 9.28
N MET A 181 -23.54 16.72 10.49
CA MET A 181 -23.89 17.21 11.84
C MET A 181 -24.75 16.22 12.67
N PRO A 182 -24.52 16.13 14.00
CA PRO A 182 -24.92 14.96 14.78
C PRO A 182 -26.29 15.16 15.43
N LYS A 183 -27.38 15.22 14.67
CA LYS A 183 -28.73 15.31 15.27
C LYS A 183 -29.80 14.69 14.38
N GLU A 184 -29.86 13.37 14.34
CA GLU A 184 -31.13 12.64 14.29
C GLU A 184 -30.89 11.17 14.68
N LYS A 185 -31.95 10.50 15.11
CA LYS A 185 -31.90 9.15 15.70
C LYS A 185 -31.41 8.15 14.65
N LEU A 186 -30.10 8.00 14.57
CA LEU A 186 -29.46 6.86 13.93
C LEU A 186 -30.05 5.59 14.53
N ASN A 187 -30.41 4.64 13.66
CA ASN A 187 -30.76 3.29 14.07
C ASN A 187 -29.45 2.60 14.51
N LEU A 188 -28.94 3.02 15.68
CA LEU A 188 -27.64 2.67 16.23
C LEU A 188 -27.52 1.15 16.37
N ASP A 189 -28.56 0.50 16.89
CA ASP A 189 -28.61 -0.96 17.09
C ASP A 189 -28.37 -1.76 15.80
N GLU A 190 -28.95 -1.31 14.68
CA GLU A 190 -28.82 -2.01 13.40
C GLU A 190 -27.45 -1.74 12.75
N THR A 191 -26.97 -0.51 12.84
CA THR A 191 -25.63 -0.12 12.38
C THR A 191 -24.55 -0.88 13.15
N ASP A 192 -24.65 -0.94 14.47
CA ASP A 192 -23.69 -1.60 15.35
C ASP A 192 -23.67 -3.11 15.10
N ARG A 193 -24.84 -3.72 14.83
CA ARG A 193 -24.93 -5.12 14.43
C ARG A 193 -24.18 -5.38 13.12
N ILE A 194 -24.33 -4.52 12.11
CA ILE A 194 -23.65 -4.68 10.82
C ILE A 194 -22.13 -4.46 10.99
N LYS A 195 -21.71 -3.41 11.71
CA LYS A 195 -20.30 -3.15 12.02
C LYS A 195 -19.67 -4.35 12.74
N GLN A 196 -20.37 -4.93 13.72
CA GLN A 196 -19.88 -6.10 14.44
C GLN A 196 -19.77 -7.34 13.56
N LYS A 197 -20.74 -7.57 12.67
CA LYS A 197 -20.67 -8.64 11.66
C LYS A 197 -19.41 -8.49 10.80
N ILE A 198 -19.15 -7.28 10.29
CA ILE A 198 -17.97 -6.99 9.46
C ILE A 198 -16.68 -7.19 10.26
N LYS A 199 -16.61 -6.65 11.48
CA LYS A 199 -15.45 -6.79 12.39
C LYS A 199 -15.08 -8.25 12.64
N VAL A 200 -16.07 -9.11 12.95
CA VAL A 200 -15.84 -10.54 13.18
C VAL A 200 -15.34 -11.25 11.91
N ARG A 201 -15.95 -10.95 10.75
CA ARG A 201 -15.52 -11.55 9.47
C ARG A 201 -14.12 -11.10 9.07
N PHE A 202 -13.81 -9.82 9.29
CA PHE A 202 -12.53 -9.21 9.00
C PHE A 202 -11.42 -9.82 9.85
N ALA A 203 -11.63 -9.91 11.17
CA ALA A 203 -10.71 -10.59 12.08
C ALA A 203 -10.45 -12.03 11.63
N GLY A 204 -11.51 -12.80 11.35
CA GLY A 204 -11.38 -14.20 10.92
C GLY A 204 -10.61 -14.37 9.60
N LYS A 205 -10.83 -13.51 8.61
CA LYS A 205 -10.06 -13.54 7.35
C LYS A 205 -8.60 -13.15 7.54
N ILE A 206 -8.30 -12.18 8.42
CA ILE A 206 -6.91 -11.83 8.76
C ILE A 206 -6.21 -13.02 9.42
N GLU A 207 -6.84 -13.63 10.43
CA GLU A 207 -6.30 -14.81 11.11
C GLU A 207 -6.04 -15.95 10.13
N GLN A 208 -6.95 -16.20 9.18
CA GLN A 208 -6.77 -17.20 8.13
C GLN A 208 -5.61 -16.87 7.18
N LYS A 209 -5.56 -15.65 6.64
CA LYS A 209 -4.55 -15.26 5.65
C LYS A 209 -3.14 -15.17 6.25
N LEU A 210 -3.05 -14.65 7.47
CA LEU A 210 -1.77 -14.49 8.16
C LEU A 210 -1.39 -15.72 8.98
N GLN A 211 -2.29 -16.69 9.20
CA GLN A 211 -2.06 -17.86 10.06
C GLN A 211 -1.63 -17.47 11.49
N ILE A 212 -2.38 -16.54 12.08
CA ILE A 212 -2.18 -16.02 13.44
C ILE A 212 -3.48 -16.08 14.23
N SER A 213 -3.41 -15.91 15.55
CA SER A 213 -4.58 -15.51 16.34
C SER A 213 -4.45 -14.06 16.75
N LEU A 214 -5.44 -13.23 16.41
CA LEU A 214 -5.47 -11.82 16.78
C LEU A 214 -5.76 -11.62 18.27
N SER A 215 -6.35 -12.62 18.93
CA SER A 215 -6.65 -12.61 20.37
C SER A 215 -5.42 -12.42 21.26
N ILE A 216 -4.21 -12.71 20.76
CA ILE A 216 -2.96 -12.51 21.50
C ILE A 216 -2.55 -11.04 21.61
N PHE A 217 -3.07 -10.18 20.72
CA PHE A 217 -2.78 -8.74 20.71
C PHE A 217 -3.93 -8.01 21.39
N LYS A 218 -3.65 -7.29 22.49
CA LYS A 218 -4.69 -6.64 23.29
C LYS A 218 -5.34 -5.48 22.53
N SER A 219 -4.58 -4.78 21.69
CA SER A 219 -5.09 -3.68 20.88
C SER A 219 -5.85 -4.15 19.64
N SER A 220 -5.89 -5.46 19.32
CA SER A 220 -6.47 -5.95 18.06
C SER A 220 -7.89 -5.46 17.80
N ASN A 221 -8.77 -5.57 18.79
CA ASN A 221 -10.17 -5.17 18.65
C ASN A 221 -10.32 -3.68 18.34
N GLU A 222 -9.55 -2.82 19.02
CA GLU A 222 -9.56 -1.37 18.82
C GLU A 222 -8.93 -1.01 17.46
N SER A 223 -7.78 -1.60 17.13
CA SER A 223 -7.07 -1.38 15.86
C SER A 223 -7.94 -1.77 14.66
N ILE A 224 -8.65 -2.89 14.73
CA ILE A 224 -9.59 -3.32 13.67
C ILE A 224 -10.74 -2.33 13.51
N GLU A 225 -11.33 -1.89 14.63
CA GLU A 225 -12.45 -0.96 14.61
C GLU A 225 -12.05 0.38 14.00
N ASN A 226 -10.94 0.95 14.48
CA ASN A 226 -10.37 2.17 13.94
C ASN A 226 -10.04 2.05 12.44
N PHE A 227 -9.48 0.90 12.02
CA PHE A 227 -9.16 0.66 10.61
C PHE A 227 -10.42 0.65 9.73
N ILE A 228 -11.45 -0.09 10.13
CA ILE A 228 -12.71 -0.21 9.39
C ILE A 228 -13.41 1.16 9.30
N GLU A 229 -13.48 1.89 10.42
CA GLU A 229 -14.10 3.22 10.44
C GLU A 229 -13.37 4.22 9.57
N MET A 230 -12.03 4.24 9.62
CA MET A 230 -11.20 5.06 8.74
C MET A 230 -11.49 4.72 7.26
N CYS A 231 -11.52 3.44 6.88
CA CYS A 231 -11.80 3.03 5.50
C CYS A 231 -13.19 3.51 5.03
N PHE A 232 -14.22 3.39 5.86
CA PHE A 232 -15.56 3.87 5.51
C PHE A 232 -15.65 5.40 5.43
N GLN A 233 -14.95 6.12 6.29
CA GLN A 233 -14.92 7.58 6.26
C GLN A 233 -14.21 8.11 5.02
N GLU A 234 -13.06 7.53 4.66
CA GLU A 234 -12.24 7.94 3.52
C GLU A 234 -12.85 7.53 2.18
N ASN A 235 -13.54 6.39 2.11
CA ASN A 235 -14.08 5.86 0.88
C ASN A 235 -15.52 5.36 1.03
N THR A 236 -16.48 6.28 1.14
CA THR A 236 -17.91 5.92 1.18
C THR A 236 -18.40 5.28 -0.12
N ALA A 237 -17.64 5.36 -1.22
CA ALA A 237 -17.97 4.69 -2.48
C ALA A 237 -17.97 3.15 -2.35
N ILE A 238 -17.29 2.59 -1.34
CA ILE A 238 -17.33 1.15 -1.02
C ILE A 238 -18.74 0.61 -0.73
N LEU A 239 -19.65 1.50 -0.34
CA LEU A 239 -21.00 1.16 0.07
C LEU A 239 -22.02 1.29 -1.09
N TYR A 240 -21.57 1.55 -2.33
CA TYR A 240 -22.40 1.57 -3.54
C TYR A 240 -22.36 0.23 -4.29
#